data_AF-A0A6L9LY19-F1
#
_entry.id   AF-A0A6L9LY19-F1
#
_cell.length_a   1.000
_cell.length_b   1.000
_cell.length_c   1.000
_cell.angle_alpha   90.00
_cell.angle_beta   90.00
_cell.angle_gamma   90.00
#
_symmetry.space_group_name_H-M   'P 1'
#
loop_
_entity.id
_entity.type
_entity.pdbx_description
1 polymer ?
#
loop_
_entity_poly.entity_id
_entity_poly.type
_entity_poly.pdbx_seq_one_letter_code
_entity_poly.pdbx_strand_id
1 'polypeptide(L)' 'MNIDWSLLILAIGLALVFEGIPYFLFAEKMPLMLIRLAEQPPKFLRFIGLAAIILGLLIISFGRSLSL' A
#
# COMPACT_ATOMS: atom_id res chain seq x y z
N MET A 1 -6.27 -13.74 21.86
CA MET A 1 -6.47 -13.49 20.42
C MET A 1 -5.69 -14.55 19.67
N ASN A 2 -6.34 -15.42 18.91
CA ASN A 2 -5.65 -16.38 18.03
C ASN A 2 -5.36 -15.63 16.72
N ILE A 3 -4.08 -15.43 16.41
CA ILE A 3 -3.67 -14.74 15.18
C ILE A 3 -3.74 -15.76 14.05
N ASP A 4 -4.49 -15.45 13.00
CA ASP A 4 -4.47 -16.24 11.77
C ASP A 4 -3.21 -15.90 10.98
N TRP A 5 -2.19 -16.74 11.11
CA TRP A 5 -0.91 -16.59 10.42
C TRP A 5 -1.03 -16.73 8.91
N SER A 6 -1.98 -17.54 8.41
CA SER A 6 -2.22 -17.70 6.98
C SER A 6 -2.73 -16.41 6.37
N LEU A 7 -3.66 -15.74 7.05
CA LEU A 7 -4.17 -14.43 6.63
C LEU A 7 -3.05 -13.39 6.52
N LEU A 8 -2.15 -13.34 7.50
CA LEU A 8 -1.02 -12.39 7.49
C LEU A 8 -0.06 -12.67 6.32
N ILE A 9 0.29 -13.93 6.08
CA ILE A 9 1.17 -14.31 4.97
C ILE A 9 0.54 -13.95 3.62
N LEU A 10 -0.76 -14.21 3.44
CA LEU A 10 -1.48 -13.85 2.23
C LEU A 10 -1.56 -12.32 2.03
N ALA A 11 -1.82 -11.57 3.10
CA ALA A 11 -1.86 -10.11 3.04
C ALA A 11 -0.50 -9.51 2.64
N ILE A 12 0.60 -10.02 3.20
CA ILE A 12 1.96 -9.62 2.82
C ILE A 12 2.25 -10.00 1.36
N GLY A 13 1.90 -11.21 0.94
CA GLY A 13 2.07 -11.67 -0.44
C GLY A 13 1.33 -10.78 -1.44
N LEU A 14 0.07 -10.43 -1.15
CA LEU A 14 -0.71 -9.51 -1.96
C LEU A 14 -0.09 -8.10 -2.00
N ALA A 15 0.39 -7.58 -0.86
CA ALA A 15 1.06 -6.29 -0.83
C ALA A 15 2.28 -6.25 -1.76
N LEU A 16 3.12 -7.30 -1.75
CA LEU A 16 4.28 -7.41 -2.65
C LEU A 16 3.87 -7.53 -4.13
N VAL A 17 2.80 -8.25 -4.45
CA VAL A 17 2.27 -8.32 -5.83
C VAL A 17 1.83 -6.94 -6.29
N PHE A 18 1.04 -6.23 -5.48
CA PHE A 18 0.55 -4.89 -5.83
C PHE A 18 1.67 -3.86 -5.92
N GLU A 19 2.68 -3.95 -5.06
CA GLU A 19 3.87 -3.10 -5.12
C GLU A 19 4.73 -3.42 -6.36
N GLY A 20 4.89 -4.70 -6.71
CA GLY A 20 5.68 -5.14 -7.85
C GLY A 20 5.10 -4.77 -9.22
N ILE A 21 3.77 -4.64 -9.34
CA ILE A 21 3.11 -4.29 -10.62
C ILE A 21 3.63 -2.95 -11.17
N PRO A 22 3.63 -1.83 -10.42
CA PRO A 22 4.23 -0.58 -10.88
C PRO A 22 5.70 -0.70 -11.28
N TYR A 23 6.51 -1.44 -10.52
CA TYR A 23 7.92 -1.67 -10.86
C TYR A 23 8.09 -2.45 -12.17
N PHE A 24 7.22 -3.41 -12.45
CA PHE A 24 7.28 -4.21 -13.66
C PHE A 24 6.72 -3.48 -14.89
N LEU A 25 5.50 -2.95 -14.80
CA LEU A 25 4.81 -2.31 -15.93
C LEU A 25 5.34 -0.92 -16.25
N PHE A 26 5.87 -0.19 -15.27
CA PHE A 26 6.33 1.19 -15.42
C PHE A 26 7.81 1.36 -15.06
N ALA A 27 8.63 0.32 -15.24
CA ALA A 27 10.05 0.29 -14.90
C ALA A 27 10.82 1.54 -15.38
N GLU A 28 10.52 2.04 -16.58
CA GLU A 28 11.16 3.23 -17.17
C GLU A 28 10.83 4.54 -16.43
N LYS A 29 9.64 4.64 -15.81
CA LYS A 29 9.14 5.85 -15.13
C LYS A 29 9.43 5.84 -13.63
N MET A 30 9.63 4.66 -13.04
CA MET A 30 9.84 4.50 -11.60
C MET A 30 11.05 5.28 -11.06
N PRO A 31 12.22 5.31 -11.71
CA PRO A 31 13.36 6.09 -11.21
C PRO A 31 13.03 7.57 -11.03
N LEU A 32 12.37 8.17 -12.03
CA LEU A 32 11.96 9.57 -11.96
C LEU A 32 10.92 9.82 -10.88
N MET A 33 9.97 8.89 -10.70
CA MET A 33 8.97 8.97 -9.63
C MET A 33 9.62 8.92 -8.25
N LEU A 34 10.58 8.01 -8.03
CA LEU A 34 11.30 7.87 -6.76
C LEU A 34 12.13 9.11 -6.43
N ILE A 35 12.82 9.70 -7.41
CA ILE A 35 13.57 10.94 -7.23
C ILE A 35 12.62 12.07 -6.81
N ARG A 36 11.49 12.24 -7.51
CA ARG A 36 10.49 13.26 -7.17
C ARG A 36 9.92 13.08 -5.76
N LEU A 37 9.73 11.84 -5.31
CA LEU A 37 9.30 11.52 -3.95
C LEU A 37 10.37 11.86 -2.93
N ALA A 38 11.64 11.55 -3.21
CA ALA A 38 12.77 11.82 -2.33
C ALA A 38 13.01 13.33 -2.12
N GLU A 39 12.67 14.16 -3.11
CA GLU A 39 12.77 15.62 -3.03
C GLU A 39 11.63 16.27 -2.22
N GLN A 40 10.56 15.53 -1.89
CA GLN A 40 9.44 16.10 -1.15
C GLN A 40 9.78 16.34 0.33
N PRO A 41 9.25 17.42 0.93
CA PRO A 41 9.45 17.65 2.35
C PRO A 41 8.78 16.53 3.19
N PRO A 42 9.35 16.15 4.35
CA PRO A 42 8.82 15.07 5.18
C PRO A 42 7.34 15.21 5.55
N LYS A 43 6.83 16.45 5.68
CA LYS A 43 5.41 16.73 5.95
C LYS A 43 4.50 16.19 4.85
N PHE A 44 4.90 16.31 3.60
CA PHE A 44 4.12 15.84 2.45
C PHE A 44 4.10 14.31 2.39
N LEU A 45 5.26 13.67 2.58
CA LEU A 45 5.36 12.20 2.65
C LEU A 45 4.49 11.63 3.78
N ARG A 46 4.48 12.26 4.95
CA ARG A 46 3.60 11.88 6.07
C ARG A 46 2.12 12.01 5.71
N PHE A 47 1.73 13.06 4.99
CA PHE A 47 0.35 13.25 4.57
C PHE A 47 -0.09 12.18 3.57
N ILE A 48 0.74 11.87 2.57
CA ILE A 48 0.48 10.77 1.63
C ILE A 48 0.34 9.45 2.38
N GLY A 49 1.27 9.15 3.29
CA GLY A 49 1.22 7.93 4.10
C GLY A 49 -0.05 7.85 4.94
N LEU A 50 -0.43 8.94 5.61
CA LEU A 50 -1.66 8.99 6.40
C LEU A 50 -2.91 8.79 5.53
N ALA A 51 -2.97 9.42 4.36
CA ALA A 51 -4.07 9.24 3.41
C ALA A 51 -4.16 7.78 2.94
N ALA A 52 -3.04 7.14 2.62
CA ALA A 52 -2.99 5.72 2.25
C ALA A 52 -3.46 4.80 3.38
N ILE A 53 -3.06 5.09 4.63
CA ILE A 53 -3.52 4.34 5.81
C ILE A 53 -5.03 4.47 5.99
N ILE A 54 -5.57 5.70 5.92
CA ILE A 54 -7.02 5.94 6.07
C ILE A 54 -7.79 5.22 4.96
N LEU A 55 -7.35 5.33 3.71
CA LEU A 55 -7.99 4.62 2.59
C LEU A 55 -7.92 3.10 2.77
N GLY A 56 -6.78 2.56 3.21
CA GLY A 56 -6.64 1.14 3.51
C GLY A 56 -7.62 0.68 4.59
N LEU A 57 -7.75 1.44 5.68
CA LEU A 57 -8.71 1.14 6.75
C LEU A 57 -10.16 1.19 6.25
N LEU A 58 -10.51 2.17 5.41
CA LEU A 58 -11.84 2.26 4.81
C LEU A 58 -12.14 1.06 3.91
N ILE A 59 -11.19 0.63 3.08
CA ILE A 59 -11.34 -0.56 2.22
C ILE A 59 -11.50 -1.82 3.07
N ILE A 60 -10.70 -2.00 4.12
CA ILE A 60 -10.81 -3.15 5.03
C ILE A 60 -12.18 -3.16 5.72
N SER A 61 -12.62 -2.00 6.22
CA SER A 61 -13.93 -1.84 6.86
C SER A 61 -15.06 -2.16 5.90
N PHE A 62 -14.98 -1.68 4.65
CA PHE A 62 -15.96 -1.94 3.61
C PHE A 62 -16.00 -3.43 3.22
N GLY A 63 -14.85 -4.05 2.99
CA GLY A 63 -14.76 -5.48 2.70
C GLY A 63 -15.34 -6.35 3.81
N ARG A 64 -15.09 -5.99 5.08
CA ARG A 64 -15.70 -6.67 6.23
C ARG A 64 -17.21 -6.47 6.31
N SER A 65 -17.72 -5.29 5.93
CA SER A 65 -19.16 -5.03 5.88
C SER A 65 -19.85 -5.76 4.73
N LEU A 66 -19.14 -6.10 3.65
CA LEU A 66 -19.69 -6.82 2.51
C LEU A 66 -19.71 -8.33 2.74
N SER A 67 -18.84 -8.87 3.58
CA SER A 67 -18.81 -10.31 3.92
C SER A 67 -19.90 -10.73 4.92
N LEU A 68 -21.09 -10.11 4.85
CA LEU A 68 -22.29 -10.51 5.58
C LEU A 68 -22.82 -11.87 5.11
#